data_AF-A0A6J3J5B8-F1
#
_entry.id   AF-A0A6J3J5B8-F1
#
_cell.length_a   1.000
_cell.length_b   1.000
_cell.length_c   1.000
_cell.angle_alpha   90.00
_cell.angle_beta   90.00
_cell.angle_gamma   90.00
#
_symmetry.space_group_name_H-M   'P 1'
#
loop_
_entity.id
_entity.type
_entity.pdbx_description
1 polymer ?
#
loop_
_entity_poly.entity_id
_entity_poly.type
_entity_poly.pdbx_seq_one_letter_code
_entity_poly.pdbx_strand_id
1 'polypeptide(L)'
;MKLYGRDRGIFGTESWPNYDDIYKKTIEVATFLDLPRFPEITEDCYLHPNILCMKYLMEVNLPDEMHSLTCHVVKMTGMGEVDFLTFDPIAKMAKTVKYDVQAVAIIVVVLKLLFLLDDNLEWSLSNLAEKHNEKNKKDKPWFDFRKWYQIMKKAFDEKKQNWEEARAKYLWKSEKPLYYSYVDKPVAYKKREMVVNLQKQFSTLVDSTPTAGKKSPSSFQFNWTGEDTERTCFHGHSLQGVLKEKGQSLLTKNSLYWLSTQKFCRCYCTHVTTYEESNYSLSYQFILNLFSFLLRIKTSLLHEEVSLVEKELFKKKYSVTKKKSKSKKVRRY
;
A
#
# COMPACT_ATOMS: atom_id res chain seq x y z
N MET A 1 -2.30 -10.93 37.18
CA MET A 1 -1.36 -11.90 36.61
C MET A 1 0.03 -11.61 37.17
N LYS A 2 0.70 -12.59 37.80
CA LYS A 2 2.09 -12.46 38.29
C LYS A 2 3.00 -13.09 37.23
N LEU A 3 3.66 -12.28 36.41
CA LEU A 3 4.54 -12.72 35.33
C LEU A 3 5.99 -12.72 35.84
N TYR A 4 6.60 -13.90 35.97
CA TYR A 4 8.01 -14.07 36.39
C TYR A 4 8.67 -15.24 35.66
N GLY A 5 10.01 -15.32 35.69
CA GLY A 5 10.76 -16.42 35.06
C GLY A 5 10.65 -16.46 33.53
N ARG A 6 10.40 -17.66 32.98
CA ARG A 6 10.32 -17.91 31.53
C ARG A 6 9.18 -17.17 30.83
N ASP A 7 8.10 -16.87 31.55
CA ASP A 7 6.94 -16.15 31.02
C ASP A 7 7.28 -14.72 30.61
N ARG A 8 8.36 -14.14 31.16
CA ARG A 8 8.87 -12.83 30.73
C ARG A 8 9.18 -12.78 29.24
N GLY A 9 9.67 -13.87 28.65
CA GLY A 9 9.97 -13.92 27.21
C GLY A 9 8.71 -13.89 26.35
N ILE A 10 7.58 -14.39 26.85
CA ILE A 10 6.31 -14.46 26.13
C ILE A 10 5.61 -13.10 26.14
N PHE A 11 5.63 -12.42 27.29
CA PHE A 11 4.93 -11.13 27.49
C PHE A 11 5.83 -9.90 27.31
N GLY A 12 7.12 -10.11 27.02
CA GLY A 12 8.05 -9.04 26.72
C GLY A 12 7.82 -8.49 25.32
N THR A 13 7.61 -7.18 25.19
CA THR A 13 7.58 -6.52 23.88
C THR A 13 9.01 -6.43 23.34
N GLU A 14 9.34 -7.22 22.32
CA GLU A 14 10.67 -7.19 21.69
C GLU A 14 10.74 -6.18 20.54
N SER A 15 9.72 -6.17 19.67
CA SER A 15 9.69 -5.32 18.49
C SER A 15 8.26 -5.02 18.03
N TRP A 16 8.14 -4.07 17.10
CA TRP A 16 6.88 -3.79 16.44
C TRP A 16 6.54 -4.98 15.52
N PRO A 17 5.32 -5.52 15.58
CA PRO A 17 4.93 -6.62 14.73
C PRO A 17 4.94 -6.18 13.26
N ASN A 18 5.55 -7.00 12.40
CA ASN A 18 5.50 -6.81 10.97
C ASN A 18 4.13 -7.25 10.43
N TYR A 19 3.67 -6.61 9.35
CA TYR A 19 2.41 -6.96 8.68
C TYR A 19 2.32 -8.44 8.33
N ASP A 20 3.38 -9.02 7.75
CA ASP A 20 3.41 -10.44 7.38
C ASP A 20 3.26 -11.37 8.58
N ASP A 21 3.83 -10.99 9.73
CA ASP A 21 3.77 -11.80 10.94
C ASP A 21 2.36 -11.76 11.53
N ILE A 22 1.75 -10.57 11.57
CA ILE A 22 0.33 -10.42 11.97
C ILE A 22 -0.54 -11.25 11.06
N TYR A 23 -0.36 -11.11 9.75
CA TYR A 23 -1.15 -11.80 8.75
C TYR A 23 -1.06 -13.32 8.89
N LYS A 24 0.16 -13.87 8.99
CA LYS A 24 0.37 -15.31 9.22
C LYS A 24 -0.28 -15.78 10.52
N LYS A 25 -0.10 -15.02 11.61
CA LYS A 25 -0.71 -15.35 12.91
C LYS A 25 -2.24 -15.29 12.86
N THR A 26 -2.83 -14.38 12.08
CA THR A 26 -4.28 -14.36 11.86
C THR A 26 -4.77 -15.65 11.19
N ILE A 27 -4.06 -16.16 10.18
CA ILE A 27 -4.41 -17.46 9.57
C ILE A 27 -4.26 -18.58 10.59
N GLU A 28 -3.10 -18.65 11.27
CA GLU A 28 -2.82 -19.70 12.26
C GLU A 28 -3.88 -19.75 13.36
N VAL A 29 -4.30 -18.61 13.88
CA VAL A 29 -5.34 -18.52 14.92
C VAL A 29 -6.70 -18.92 14.35
N ALA A 30 -7.07 -18.46 13.16
CA ALA A 30 -8.35 -18.81 12.55
C ALA A 30 -8.48 -20.31 12.26
N THR A 31 -7.40 -20.93 11.77
CA THR A 31 -7.34 -22.38 11.54
C THR A 31 -7.30 -23.16 12.86
N PHE A 32 -6.54 -22.68 13.85
CA PHE A 32 -6.46 -23.33 15.16
C PHE A 32 -7.81 -23.36 15.89
N LEU A 33 -8.58 -22.28 15.78
CA LEU A 33 -9.92 -22.17 16.36
C LEU A 33 -11.00 -22.84 15.51
N ASP A 34 -10.65 -23.44 14.37
CA ASP A 34 -11.58 -24.04 13.41
C ASP A 34 -12.73 -23.09 13.04
N LEU A 35 -12.39 -21.82 12.78
CA LEU A 35 -13.40 -20.80 12.49
C LEU A 35 -14.14 -21.13 11.19
N PRO A 36 -15.47 -20.89 11.15
CA PRO A 36 -16.23 -21.06 9.92
C PRO A 36 -15.78 -20.05 8.86
N ARG A 37 -16.22 -20.28 7.61
CA ARG A 37 -16.07 -19.31 6.53
C ARG A 37 -16.60 -17.95 6.98
N PHE A 38 -15.81 -16.91 6.72
CA PHE A 38 -16.18 -15.54 7.10
C PHE A 38 -17.38 -15.06 6.26
N PRO A 39 -18.10 -14.02 6.72
CA PRO A 39 -19.17 -13.42 5.95
C PRO A 39 -18.73 -13.01 4.55
N GLU A 40 -19.63 -13.17 3.58
CA GLU A 40 -19.38 -12.81 2.19
C GLU A 40 -19.12 -11.32 2.04
N ILE A 41 -18.09 -10.99 1.25
CA ILE A 41 -17.74 -9.59 0.94
C ILE A 41 -18.43 -9.21 -0.37
N THR A 42 -19.53 -8.48 -0.22
CA THR A 42 -20.32 -7.92 -1.33
C THR A 42 -19.78 -6.56 -1.77
N GLU A 43 -20.28 -6.02 -2.89
CA GLU A 43 -19.81 -4.73 -3.43
C GLU A 43 -19.98 -3.54 -2.45
N ASP A 44 -20.97 -3.64 -1.55
CA ASP A 44 -21.29 -2.62 -0.55
C ASP A 44 -20.43 -2.73 0.74
N CYS A 45 -19.67 -3.81 0.89
CA CYS A 45 -18.83 -4.00 2.07
C CYS A 45 -17.61 -3.09 2.04
N TYR A 46 -17.25 -2.48 3.18
CA TYR A 46 -16.06 -1.61 3.28
C TYR A 46 -14.73 -2.26 2.89
N LEU A 47 -14.64 -3.59 2.96
CA LEU A 47 -13.47 -4.38 2.56
C LEU A 47 -13.43 -4.67 1.05
N HIS A 48 -14.49 -4.35 0.33
CA HIS A 48 -14.55 -4.56 -1.11
C HIS A 48 -13.53 -3.67 -1.82
N PRO A 49 -12.78 -4.19 -2.82
CA PRO A 49 -11.74 -3.44 -3.51
C PRO A 49 -12.22 -2.10 -4.09
N ASN A 50 -13.46 -2.01 -4.57
CA ASN A 50 -13.99 -0.74 -5.10
C ASN A 50 -14.03 0.36 -4.03
N ILE A 51 -14.47 0.04 -2.81
CA ILE A 51 -14.57 1.03 -1.73
C ILE A 51 -13.17 1.38 -1.21
N LEU A 52 -12.31 0.37 -1.03
CA LEU A 52 -10.92 0.59 -0.61
C LEU A 52 -10.13 1.39 -1.64
N CYS A 53 -10.31 1.14 -2.94
CA CYS A 53 -9.66 1.94 -3.98
C CYS A 53 -10.06 3.41 -3.86
N MET A 54 -11.35 3.72 -3.65
CA MET A 54 -11.79 5.10 -3.43
C MET A 54 -11.11 5.71 -2.20
N LYS A 55 -11.12 5.01 -1.07
CA LYS A 55 -10.44 5.46 0.16
C LYS A 55 -8.97 5.81 -0.11
N TYR A 56 -8.22 4.92 -0.76
CA TYR A 56 -6.80 5.15 -1.00
C TYR A 56 -6.52 6.24 -2.05
N LEU A 57 -7.35 6.36 -3.10
CA LEU A 57 -7.28 7.49 -4.04
C LEU A 57 -7.46 8.83 -3.32
N MET A 58 -8.42 8.90 -2.40
CA MET A 58 -8.64 10.08 -1.57
C MET A 58 -7.46 10.35 -0.63
N GLU A 59 -6.92 9.29 0.00
CA GLU A 59 -5.79 9.40 0.92
C GLU A 59 -4.52 9.94 0.26
N VAL A 60 -4.23 9.54 -0.99
CA VAL A 60 -3.05 10.01 -1.74
C VAL A 60 -3.33 11.20 -2.67
N ASN A 61 -4.44 11.91 -2.47
CA ASN A 61 -4.79 13.10 -3.24
C ASN A 61 -4.82 12.86 -4.76
N LEU A 62 -5.30 11.70 -5.21
CA LEU A 62 -5.46 11.40 -6.63
C LEU A 62 -6.86 11.82 -7.12
N PRO A 63 -7.05 12.03 -8.44
CA PRO A 63 -8.36 12.32 -9.01
C PRO A 63 -9.35 11.18 -8.78
N ASP A 64 -10.56 11.55 -8.39
CA ASP A 64 -11.73 10.68 -8.22
C ASP A 64 -12.13 9.97 -9.52
N GLU A 65 -11.90 10.59 -10.69
CA GLU A 65 -12.14 9.96 -11.99
C GLU A 65 -11.37 8.65 -12.20
N MET A 66 -10.23 8.47 -11.51
CA MET A 66 -9.47 7.23 -11.54
C MET A 66 -10.25 6.04 -10.96
N HIS A 67 -11.24 6.29 -10.09
CA HIS A 67 -12.02 5.24 -9.44
C HIS A 67 -12.78 4.38 -10.45
N SER A 68 -13.34 5.01 -11.49
CA SER A 68 -13.99 4.31 -12.58
C SER A 68 -13.05 3.28 -13.22
N LEU A 69 -11.80 3.64 -13.48
CA LEU A 69 -10.78 2.75 -14.04
C LEU A 69 -10.38 1.64 -13.06
N THR A 70 -10.26 1.95 -11.76
CA THR A 70 -10.00 0.91 -10.76
C THR A 70 -11.11 -0.13 -10.72
N CYS A 71 -12.38 0.29 -10.78
CA CYS A 71 -13.51 -0.63 -10.85
C CYS A 71 -13.50 -1.50 -12.11
N HIS A 72 -13.10 -0.94 -13.26
CA HIS A 72 -12.93 -1.72 -14.49
C HIS A 72 -11.83 -2.76 -14.35
N VAL A 73 -10.67 -2.41 -13.76
CA VAL A 73 -9.59 -3.38 -13.51
C VAL A 73 -10.06 -4.50 -12.58
N VAL A 74 -10.74 -4.19 -11.48
CA VAL A 74 -11.33 -5.17 -10.54
C VAL A 74 -12.24 -6.17 -11.27
N LYS A 75 -13.12 -5.65 -12.13
CA LYS A 75 -14.04 -6.48 -12.94
C LYS A 75 -13.29 -7.36 -13.95
N MET A 76 -12.23 -6.83 -14.58
CA MET A 76 -11.46 -7.59 -15.56
C MET A 76 -10.56 -8.67 -14.94
N THR A 77 -10.09 -8.48 -13.71
CA THR A 77 -9.24 -9.44 -13.01
C THR A 77 -10.01 -10.48 -12.20
N GLY A 78 -11.33 -10.30 -12.01
CA GLY A 78 -12.16 -11.17 -11.17
C GLY A 78 -11.87 -11.01 -9.67
N MET A 79 -11.12 -9.97 -9.28
CA MET A 79 -10.72 -9.75 -7.88
C MET A 79 -11.84 -9.18 -7.00
N GLY A 80 -12.97 -8.79 -7.60
CA GLY A 80 -14.18 -8.37 -6.88
C GLY A 80 -15.16 -9.50 -6.61
N GLU A 81 -14.85 -10.73 -7.04
CA GLU A 81 -15.76 -11.87 -6.86
C GLU A 81 -15.80 -12.31 -5.39
N VAL A 82 -17.00 -12.64 -4.90
CA VAL A 82 -17.24 -13.06 -3.51
C VAL A 82 -16.36 -14.24 -3.11
N ASP A 83 -16.18 -15.22 -4.00
CA ASP A 83 -15.33 -16.39 -3.75
C ASP A 83 -13.85 -16.05 -3.64
N PHE A 84 -13.39 -14.99 -4.32
CA PHE A 84 -12.02 -14.51 -4.21
C PHE A 84 -11.81 -13.72 -2.92
N LEU A 85 -12.81 -12.94 -2.49
CA LEU A 85 -12.71 -12.04 -1.34
C LEU A 85 -13.03 -12.73 -0.01
N THR A 86 -13.85 -13.79 0.00
CA THR A 86 -14.29 -14.40 1.25
C THR A 86 -13.21 -15.30 1.84
N PHE A 87 -12.75 -14.97 3.06
CA PHE A 87 -11.78 -15.80 3.75
C PHE A 87 -12.41 -17.09 4.29
N ASP A 88 -11.84 -18.22 3.89
CA ASP A 88 -12.19 -19.55 4.39
C ASP A 88 -10.97 -20.20 5.07
N PRO A 89 -10.96 -20.31 6.41
CA PRO A 89 -9.86 -20.91 7.17
C PRO A 89 -9.69 -22.42 6.97
N ILE A 90 -10.75 -23.13 6.58
CA ILE A 90 -10.82 -24.61 6.54
C ILE A 90 -10.57 -25.13 5.12
N ALA A 91 -10.87 -24.32 4.10
CA ALA A 91 -10.57 -24.67 2.72
C ALA A 91 -9.07 -24.94 2.50
N LYS A 92 -8.74 -25.95 1.66
CA LYS A 92 -7.36 -26.30 1.25
C LYS A 92 -6.55 -25.13 0.66
N MET A 93 -7.22 -24.05 0.28
CA MET A 93 -6.65 -22.80 -0.19
C MET A 93 -6.96 -21.67 0.79
N ALA A 94 -6.67 -21.85 2.08
CA ALA A 94 -6.73 -20.82 3.12
C ALA A 94 -5.73 -19.69 2.85
N LYS A 95 -5.89 -19.01 1.72
CA LYS A 95 -5.31 -17.71 1.45
C LYS A 95 -6.29 -16.72 2.05
N THR A 96 -5.92 -16.16 3.20
CA THR A 96 -6.48 -14.87 3.60
C THR A 96 -6.32 -13.88 2.45
N VAL A 97 -7.20 -12.89 2.42
CA VAL A 97 -7.20 -11.88 1.38
C VAL A 97 -6.60 -10.61 1.96
N LYS A 98 -5.56 -10.07 1.32
CA LYS A 98 -4.92 -8.82 1.73
C LYS A 98 -5.68 -7.63 1.13
N TYR A 99 -6.90 -7.37 1.61
CA TYR A 99 -7.82 -6.40 0.98
C TYR A 99 -7.17 -5.04 0.67
N ASP A 100 -6.53 -4.42 1.67
CA ASP A 100 -5.88 -3.12 1.50
C ASP A 100 -4.71 -3.17 0.50
N VAL A 101 -3.88 -4.21 0.57
CA VAL A 101 -2.73 -4.38 -0.34
C VAL A 101 -3.21 -4.59 -1.77
N GLN A 102 -4.28 -5.36 -1.97
CA GLN A 102 -4.88 -5.59 -3.28
C GLN A 102 -5.48 -4.31 -3.87
N ALA A 103 -6.25 -3.56 -3.08
CA ALA A 103 -6.85 -2.31 -3.52
C ALA A 103 -5.78 -1.29 -3.94
N VAL A 104 -4.70 -1.18 -3.17
CA VAL A 104 -3.54 -0.35 -3.53
C VAL A 104 -2.84 -0.89 -4.79
N ALA A 105 -2.64 -2.20 -4.90
CA ALA A 105 -2.02 -2.79 -6.08
C ALA A 105 -2.82 -2.48 -7.37
N ILE A 106 -4.16 -2.50 -7.30
CA ILE A 106 -5.05 -2.08 -8.39
C ILE A 106 -4.83 -0.61 -8.75
N ILE A 107 -4.75 0.29 -7.76
CA ILE A 107 -4.45 1.72 -8.01
C ILE A 107 -3.11 1.88 -8.71
N VAL A 108 -2.08 1.18 -8.25
CA VAL A 108 -0.74 1.23 -8.87
C VAL A 108 -0.79 0.75 -10.33
N VAL A 109 -1.54 -0.33 -10.62
CA VAL A 109 -1.74 -0.81 -12.00
C VAL A 109 -2.45 0.24 -12.85
N VAL A 110 -3.49 0.91 -12.32
CA VAL A 110 -4.18 2.00 -13.03
C VAL A 110 -3.24 3.18 -13.29
N LEU A 111 -2.42 3.57 -12.32
CA LEU A 111 -1.39 4.61 -12.52
C LEU A 111 -0.41 4.23 -13.62
N LYS A 112 0.05 2.97 -13.66
CA LYS A 112 0.88 2.45 -14.76
C LYS A 112 0.14 2.48 -16.11
N LEU A 113 -1.15 2.17 -16.15
CA LEU A 113 -1.91 2.21 -17.41
C LEU A 113 -2.04 3.64 -17.94
N LEU A 114 -2.29 4.60 -17.06
CA LEU A 114 -2.50 6.01 -17.39
C LEU A 114 -1.18 6.74 -17.72
N PHE A 115 -0.18 6.61 -16.85
CA PHE A 115 1.02 7.43 -16.86
C PHE A 115 2.29 6.66 -17.22
N LEU A 116 2.21 5.34 -17.40
CA LEU A 116 3.33 4.43 -17.64
C LEU A 116 4.32 4.33 -16.47
N LEU A 117 4.55 5.42 -15.72
CA LEU A 117 5.52 5.52 -14.63
C LEU A 117 6.91 5.11 -15.13
N ASP A 118 7.41 5.78 -16.16
CA ASP A 118 8.69 5.47 -16.83
C ASP A 118 9.70 6.62 -16.79
N ASP A 119 9.50 7.57 -15.87
CA ASP A 119 10.27 8.80 -15.68
C ASP A 119 10.23 9.75 -16.88
N ASN A 120 9.35 9.53 -17.86
CA ASN A 120 9.29 10.35 -19.07
C ASN A 120 7.85 10.75 -19.41
N LEU A 121 6.98 9.75 -19.61
CA LEU A 121 5.63 9.96 -20.08
C LEU A 121 4.82 10.80 -19.08
N GLU A 122 4.90 10.50 -17.79
CA GLU A 122 4.20 11.23 -16.74
C GLU A 122 4.54 12.74 -16.75
N TRP A 123 5.80 13.09 -16.98
CA TRP A 123 6.25 14.48 -17.03
C TRP A 123 5.81 15.15 -18.33
N SER A 124 5.85 14.41 -19.45
CA SER A 124 5.37 14.92 -20.74
C SER A 124 3.86 15.22 -20.72
N LEU A 125 3.06 14.34 -20.10
CA LEU A 125 1.63 14.54 -19.90
C LEU A 125 1.35 15.71 -18.95
N SER A 126 2.18 15.88 -17.92
CA SER A 126 2.09 17.03 -17.00
C SER A 126 2.32 18.35 -17.74
N ASN A 127 3.33 18.42 -18.62
CA ASN A 127 3.58 19.62 -19.43
C ASN A 127 2.41 19.95 -20.37
N LEU A 128 1.69 18.93 -20.86
CA LEU A 128 0.47 19.13 -21.66
C LEU A 128 -0.70 19.61 -20.80
N ALA A 129 -0.87 19.04 -19.61
CA ALA A 129 -1.89 19.45 -18.65
C ALA A 129 -1.69 20.90 -18.20
N GLU A 130 -0.46 21.30 -17.91
CA GLU A 130 -0.11 22.67 -17.54
C GLU A 130 -0.48 23.67 -18.65
N LYS A 131 -0.05 23.42 -19.88
CA LYS A 131 -0.40 24.26 -21.04
C LYS A 131 -1.91 24.35 -21.28
N HIS A 132 -2.65 23.28 -21.02
CA HIS A 132 -4.10 23.27 -21.13
C HIS A 132 -4.74 24.11 -20.02
N ASN A 133 -4.32 23.91 -18.78
CA ASN A 133 -4.86 24.60 -17.60
C ASN A 133 -4.58 26.11 -17.63
N GLU A 134 -3.44 26.53 -18.19
CA GLU A 134 -3.15 27.95 -18.40
C GLU A 134 -4.09 28.60 -19.43
N LYS A 135 -4.45 27.86 -20.49
CA LYS A 135 -5.31 28.33 -21.57
C LYS A 135 -6.80 28.30 -21.21
N ASN A 136 -7.23 27.26 -20.49
CA ASN A 136 -8.63 27.00 -20.16
C ASN A 136 -8.87 27.17 -18.66
N LYS A 137 -9.08 28.43 -18.22
CA LYS A 137 -9.35 28.75 -16.81
C LYS A 137 -10.79 28.50 -16.35
N LYS A 138 -11.72 28.18 -17.28
CA LYS A 138 -13.16 28.03 -16.98
C LYS A 138 -13.61 26.58 -16.82
N ASP A 139 -12.89 25.63 -17.40
CA ASP A 139 -13.22 24.21 -17.34
C ASP A 139 -12.51 23.51 -16.18
N LYS A 140 -12.95 22.29 -15.87
CA LYS A 140 -12.34 21.42 -14.87
C LYS A 140 -10.83 21.24 -15.18
N PRO A 141 -9.92 21.56 -14.24
CA PRO A 141 -8.49 21.51 -14.51
C PRO A 141 -8.05 20.07 -14.79
N TRP A 142 -7.16 19.91 -15.76
CA TRP A 142 -6.53 18.63 -16.05
C TRP A 142 -5.55 18.27 -14.93
N PHE A 143 -5.50 16.98 -14.61
CA PHE A 143 -4.57 16.48 -13.62
C PHE A 143 -3.12 16.63 -14.07
N ASP A 144 -2.30 17.23 -13.20
CA ASP A 144 -0.88 17.46 -13.40
C ASP A 144 -0.09 16.56 -12.44
N PHE A 145 0.47 15.48 -12.99
CA PHE A 145 1.22 14.50 -12.20
C PHE A 145 2.45 15.12 -11.54
N ARG A 146 3.10 16.10 -12.18
CA ARG A 146 4.27 16.78 -11.63
C ARG A 146 3.93 17.58 -10.38
N LYS A 147 2.86 18.38 -10.44
CA LYS A 147 2.40 19.17 -9.29
C LYS A 147 1.93 18.25 -8.16
N TRP A 148 1.20 17.19 -8.51
CA TRP A 148 0.78 16.17 -7.56
C TRP A 148 1.98 15.50 -6.86
N TYR A 149 2.99 15.06 -7.63
CA TYR A 149 4.20 14.44 -7.09
C TYR A 149 4.94 15.36 -6.12
N GLN A 150 5.10 16.64 -6.44
CA GLN A 150 5.78 17.61 -5.57
C GLN A 150 5.05 17.79 -4.24
N ILE A 151 3.72 17.94 -4.29
CA ILE A 151 2.88 18.09 -3.09
C ILE A 151 2.91 16.83 -2.24
N MET A 152 2.73 15.66 -2.87
CA MET A 152 2.74 14.39 -2.18
C MET A 152 4.10 14.06 -1.58
N LYS A 153 5.20 14.35 -2.29
CA LYS A 153 6.55 14.11 -1.79
C LYS A 153 6.83 14.94 -0.54
N LYS A 154 6.48 16.23 -0.54
CA LYS A 154 6.64 17.09 0.64
C LYS A 154 5.84 16.55 1.82
N ALA A 155 4.55 16.24 1.61
CA ALA A 155 3.70 15.71 2.66
C ALA A 155 4.18 14.34 3.19
N PHE A 156 4.68 13.49 2.30
CA PHE A 156 5.24 12.18 2.61
C PHE A 156 6.51 12.31 3.44
N ASP A 157 7.46 13.15 3.04
CA ASP A 157 8.73 13.36 3.76
C ASP A 157 8.48 13.94 5.17
N GLU A 158 7.58 14.92 5.30
CA GLU A 158 7.15 15.46 6.60
C GLU A 158 6.55 14.38 7.51
N LYS A 159 5.66 13.53 6.97
CA LYS A 159 5.01 12.46 7.75
C LYS A 159 5.99 11.36 8.12
N LYS A 160 6.90 11.01 7.21
CA LYS A 160 7.94 10.02 7.46
C LYS A 160 8.88 10.49 8.58
N GLN A 161 9.34 11.74 8.52
CA GLN A 161 10.18 12.32 9.57
C GLN A 161 9.46 12.32 10.93
N ASN A 162 8.22 12.83 10.98
CA ASN A 162 7.41 12.84 12.20
C ASN A 162 7.22 11.42 12.77
N TRP A 163 7.07 10.42 11.90
CA TRP A 163 6.94 9.03 12.30
C TRP A 163 8.25 8.47 12.86
N GLU A 164 9.39 8.74 12.22
CA GLU A 164 10.71 8.33 12.72
C GLU A 164 11.01 8.96 14.08
N GLU A 165 10.71 10.24 14.25
CA GLU A 165 10.82 10.95 15.52
C GLU A 165 9.88 10.36 16.58
N ALA A 166 8.61 10.11 16.25
CA ALA A 166 7.66 9.48 17.17
C ALA A 166 8.11 8.07 17.56
N ARG A 167 8.63 7.29 16.62
CA ARG A 167 9.16 5.95 16.89
C ARG A 167 10.37 5.99 17.81
N ALA A 168 11.25 6.98 17.66
CA ALA A 168 12.37 7.20 18.56
C ALA A 168 11.93 7.67 19.96
N LYS A 169 10.91 8.53 20.03
CA LYS A 169 10.37 9.06 21.30
C LYS A 169 9.58 8.00 22.10
N TYR A 170 8.74 7.21 21.42
CA TYR A 170 7.82 6.28 22.05
C TYR A 170 8.29 4.83 21.92
N LEU A 171 9.11 4.39 22.87
CA LEU A 171 9.42 2.96 23.03
C LEU A 171 8.27 2.27 23.77
N TRP A 172 7.62 1.29 23.14
CA TRP A 172 6.63 0.44 23.80
C TRP A 172 7.30 -0.35 24.91
N LYS A 173 7.17 0.15 26.14
CA LYS A 173 7.62 -0.52 27.35
C LYS A 173 6.41 -0.72 28.24
N SER A 174 6.25 -1.92 28.78
CA SER A 174 5.18 -2.21 29.71
C SER A 174 5.21 -1.23 30.90
N GLU A 175 4.03 -0.78 31.31
CA GLU A 175 3.89 0.12 32.47
C GLU A 175 4.44 -0.54 33.74
N LYS A 176 4.14 -1.84 33.90
CA LYS A 176 4.72 -2.68 34.96
C LYS A 176 5.99 -3.35 34.43
N PRO A 177 7.16 -3.15 35.05
CA PRO A 177 8.38 -3.82 34.62
C PRO A 177 8.26 -5.32 34.84
N LEU A 178 8.62 -6.11 33.83
CA LEU A 178 8.74 -7.55 33.94
C LEU A 178 10.10 -7.90 34.54
N TYR A 179 10.11 -8.77 35.55
CA TYR A 179 11.31 -9.17 36.29
C TYR A 179 11.44 -10.70 36.34
N TYR A 180 12.68 -11.19 36.41
CA TYR A 180 12.97 -12.62 36.35
C TYR A 180 12.61 -13.31 37.67
N SER A 181 13.01 -12.73 38.80
CA SER A 181 12.70 -13.23 40.14
C SER A 181 12.11 -12.14 41.03
N TYR A 182 11.46 -12.52 42.14
CA TYR A 182 10.95 -11.57 43.13
C TYR A 182 12.06 -10.72 43.76
N VAL A 183 13.29 -11.27 43.81
CA VAL A 183 14.48 -10.59 44.33
C VAL A 183 14.91 -9.44 43.41
N ASP A 184 14.73 -9.57 42.10
CA ASP A 184 15.10 -8.55 41.11
C ASP A 184 14.08 -7.41 41.02
N LYS A 185 12.89 -7.60 41.59
CA LYS A 185 11.79 -6.63 41.55
C LYS A 185 12.23 -5.21 41.96
N PRO A 186 12.84 -4.96 43.14
CA PRO A 186 13.27 -3.62 43.53
C PRO A 186 14.27 -3.01 42.54
N VAL A 187 15.19 -3.81 41.98
CA VAL A 187 16.19 -3.33 41.00
C VAL A 187 15.53 -2.94 39.69
N ALA A 188 14.58 -3.74 39.19
CA ALA A 188 13.85 -3.45 37.96
C ALA A 188 13.02 -2.17 38.07
N TYR A 189 12.36 -1.95 39.22
CA TYR A 189 11.60 -0.74 39.50
C TYR A 189 12.51 0.50 39.61
N LYS A 190 13.63 0.42 40.34
CA LYS A 190 14.59 1.53 40.43
C LYS A 190 15.18 1.91 39.07
N LYS A 191 15.60 0.93 38.26
CA LYS A 191 16.10 1.18 36.90
C LYS A 191 15.04 1.86 36.03
N ARG A 192 13.78 1.41 36.14
CA ARG A 192 12.66 2.02 35.40
C ARG A 192 12.44 3.47 35.81
N GLU A 193 12.43 3.74 37.11
CA GLU A 193 12.24 5.08 37.67
C GLU A 193 13.37 6.03 37.22
N MET A 194 14.63 5.58 37.28
CA MET A 194 15.77 6.36 36.76
C MET A 194 15.64 6.67 35.28
N VAL A 195 15.24 5.70 34.44
CA VAL A 195 15.04 5.92 33.01
C VAL A 195 13.92 6.93 32.74
N VAL A 196 12.79 6.83 33.44
CA VAL A 196 11.67 7.77 33.31
C VAL A 196 12.09 9.17 33.74
N ASN A 197 12.83 9.29 34.84
CA ASN A 197 13.33 10.58 35.31
C ASN A 197 14.31 11.22 34.30
N LEU A 198 15.26 10.43 33.78
CA LEU A 198 16.18 10.90 32.73
C LEU A 198 15.42 11.33 31.48
N GLN A 199 14.45 10.54 31.01
CA GLN A 199 13.61 10.90 29.86
C GLN A 199 12.87 12.22 30.10
N LYS A 200 12.33 12.44 31.31
CA LYS A 200 11.67 13.70 31.68
C LYS A 200 12.63 14.88 31.70
N GLN A 201 13.86 14.70 32.18
CA GLN A 201 14.89 15.74 32.17
C GLN A 201 15.32 16.08 30.74
N PHE A 202 15.54 15.07 29.90
CA PHE A 202 15.86 15.27 28.49
C PHE A 202 14.70 15.93 27.74
N SER A 203 13.45 15.52 27.95
CA SER A 203 12.30 16.17 27.32
C SER A 203 12.15 17.62 27.76
N THR A 204 12.39 17.93 29.04
CA THR A 204 12.39 19.32 29.54
C THR A 204 13.48 20.18 28.89
N LEU A 205 14.61 19.58 28.50
CA LEU A 205 15.70 20.27 27.81
C LEU A 205 15.45 20.44 26.30
N VAL A 206 14.61 19.59 25.71
CA VAL A 206 14.33 19.53 24.25
C VAL A 206 13.02 20.24 23.88
N ASP A 207 12.01 20.22 24.75
CA ASP A 207 10.65 20.73 24.48
C ASP A 207 10.48 22.18 24.95
N SER A 208 10.94 23.13 24.13
CA SER A 208 10.42 24.51 24.10
C SER A 208 9.52 24.76 22.87
N THR A 209 8.98 23.71 22.24
CA THR A 209 8.01 23.82 21.15
C THR A 209 6.64 23.24 21.53
N PRO A 210 5.54 23.91 21.14
CA PRO A 210 4.22 23.56 21.64
C PRO A 210 3.74 22.24 21.06
N THR A 211 3.16 21.40 21.92
CA THR A 211 2.43 20.21 21.51
C THR A 211 1.21 20.65 20.70
N ALA A 212 1.26 20.49 19.38
CA ALA A 212 0.12 20.74 18.52
C ALA A 212 -1.10 19.97 19.04
N GLY A 213 -2.25 20.65 19.12
CA GLY A 213 -3.47 20.14 19.71
C GLY A 213 -3.86 18.77 19.16
N LYS A 214 -4.47 17.95 20.03
CA LYS A 214 -4.97 16.61 19.67
C LYS A 214 -5.97 16.75 18.50
N LYS A 215 -5.51 16.47 17.29
CA LYS A 215 -6.37 16.33 16.12
C LYS A 215 -7.35 15.18 16.37
N SER A 216 -8.61 15.36 15.98
CA SER A 216 -9.63 14.30 16.04
C SER A 216 -9.13 13.03 15.37
N PRO A 217 -9.49 11.84 15.89
CA PRO A 217 -9.07 10.58 15.29
C PRO A 217 -9.61 10.50 13.85
N SER A 218 -8.72 10.51 12.88
CA SER A 218 -9.02 10.30 11.45
C SER A 218 -8.40 8.98 11.01
N SER A 219 -9.12 8.23 10.19
CA SER A 219 -8.58 7.04 9.52
C SER A 219 -7.59 7.38 8.41
N PHE A 220 -7.61 8.63 7.91
CA PHE A 220 -6.70 9.12 6.88
C PHE A 220 -5.40 9.64 7.51
N GLN A 221 -4.26 9.22 6.96
CA GLN A 221 -2.96 9.74 7.38
C GLN A 221 -2.68 11.14 6.79
N PHE A 222 -3.24 11.41 5.62
CA PHE A 222 -3.19 12.69 4.93
C PHE A 222 -4.59 13.30 4.85
N ASN A 223 -4.72 14.55 5.28
CA ASN A 223 -5.97 15.30 5.20
C ASN A 223 -5.82 16.38 4.13
N TRP A 224 -6.67 16.33 3.11
CA TRP A 224 -6.64 17.26 1.96
C TRP A 224 -7.86 18.21 1.94
N THR A 225 -8.89 17.92 2.73
CA THR A 225 -10.21 18.57 2.67
C THR A 225 -10.56 19.41 3.91
N GLY A 226 -9.59 19.83 4.73
CA GLY A 226 -9.86 20.67 5.92
C GLY A 226 -8.65 21.39 6.53
N GLU A 227 -8.91 22.64 6.95
CA GLU A 227 -8.08 23.62 7.71
C GLU A 227 -6.74 24.09 7.10
N ASP A 228 -6.04 23.26 6.33
CA ASP A 228 -4.80 23.65 5.64
C ASP A 228 -5.11 24.17 4.21
N THR A 229 -5.66 25.38 4.09
CA THR A 229 -6.00 26.05 2.81
C THR A 229 -4.81 26.24 1.85
N GLU A 230 -3.59 25.94 2.28
CA GLU A 230 -2.38 26.05 1.45
C GLU A 230 -2.11 24.83 0.56
N ARG A 231 -2.72 23.66 0.82
CA ARG A 231 -2.43 22.43 0.07
C ARG A 231 -3.39 22.25 -1.10
N THR A 232 -2.87 22.18 -2.32
CA THR A 232 -3.69 21.94 -3.52
C THR A 232 -4.30 20.54 -3.49
N CYS A 233 -5.62 20.49 -3.62
CA CYS A 233 -6.40 19.27 -3.72
C CYS A 233 -6.61 18.92 -5.19
N PHE A 234 -6.30 17.67 -5.59
CA PHE A 234 -6.51 17.18 -6.96
C PHE A 234 -7.78 16.35 -7.11
N HIS A 235 -8.56 16.19 -6.04
CA HIS A 235 -9.90 15.64 -6.14
C HIS A 235 -10.73 16.54 -7.07
N GLY A 236 -11.47 15.94 -8.01
CA GLY A 236 -12.21 16.69 -9.01
C GLY A 236 -11.36 17.26 -10.14
N HIS A 237 -10.10 16.84 -10.33
CA HIS A 237 -9.34 17.11 -11.56
C HIS A 237 -9.69 16.11 -12.68
N SER A 238 -9.62 16.56 -13.93
CA SER A 238 -10.00 15.78 -15.12
C SER A 238 -8.84 14.94 -15.66
N LEU A 239 -9.13 13.71 -16.06
CA LEU A 239 -8.21 12.79 -16.74
C LEU A 239 -8.32 12.85 -18.27
N GLN A 240 -9.13 13.76 -18.84
CA GLN A 240 -9.32 13.90 -20.29
C GLN A 240 -8.01 14.16 -21.06
N GLY A 241 -7.03 14.80 -20.43
CA GLY A 241 -5.70 14.98 -21.01
C GLY A 241 -4.97 13.66 -21.31
N VAL A 242 -5.27 12.61 -20.55
CA VAL A 242 -4.60 11.31 -20.57
C VAL A 242 -5.42 10.24 -21.29
N LEU A 243 -6.75 10.33 -21.21
CA LEU A 243 -7.69 9.41 -21.85
C LEU A 243 -8.01 9.84 -23.29
N LYS A 244 -8.24 8.87 -24.18
CA LYS A 244 -8.92 9.08 -25.46
C LYS A 244 -10.32 8.48 -25.35
N GLU A 245 -11.34 9.29 -25.55
CA GLU A 245 -12.69 8.77 -25.73
C GLU A 245 -12.78 8.10 -27.10
N LYS A 246 -13.12 6.80 -27.13
CA LYS A 246 -13.48 6.10 -28.37
C LYS A 246 -14.71 5.24 -28.06
N GLY A 247 -15.90 5.80 -28.30
CA GLY A 247 -17.19 5.17 -27.99
C GLY A 247 -17.45 5.04 -26.48
N GLN A 248 -18.07 3.95 -26.04
CA GLN A 248 -18.38 3.67 -24.61
C GLN A 248 -17.16 3.23 -23.77
N SER A 249 -15.97 3.11 -24.37
CA SER A 249 -14.76 2.65 -23.68
C SER A 249 -13.71 3.75 -23.55
N LEU A 250 -13.23 3.99 -22.33
CA LEU A 250 -12.08 4.85 -22.05
C LEU A 250 -10.80 4.08 -22.38
N LEU A 251 -10.08 4.49 -23.42
CA LEU A 251 -8.78 3.93 -23.79
C LEU A 251 -7.67 4.88 -23.34
N THR A 252 -6.65 4.34 -22.68
CA THR A 252 -5.44 5.11 -22.38
C THR A 252 -4.74 5.47 -23.68
N LYS A 253 -4.11 6.66 -23.73
CA LYS A 253 -3.34 7.09 -24.90
C LYS A 253 -2.12 6.20 -25.19
N ASN A 254 -1.77 5.28 -24.29
CA ASN A 254 -0.52 4.52 -24.30
C ASN A 254 -0.65 3.15 -24.94
N SER A 255 0.12 2.89 -25.99
CA SER A 255 0.20 1.59 -26.67
C SER A 255 1.25 0.64 -26.09
N LEU A 256 2.19 1.14 -25.26
CA LEU A 256 3.36 0.41 -24.78
C LEU A 256 3.36 0.28 -23.25
N TYR A 257 2.56 -0.63 -22.71
CA TYR A 257 2.60 -0.96 -21.28
C TYR A 257 3.82 -1.84 -20.97
N TRP A 258 4.69 -1.43 -20.04
CA TRP A 258 5.77 -2.27 -19.54
C TRP A 258 5.25 -3.18 -18.41
N LEU A 259 5.34 -4.49 -18.65
CA LEU A 259 4.98 -5.51 -17.65
C LEU A 259 6.11 -5.63 -16.62
N SER A 260 5.78 -5.64 -15.33
CA SER A 260 6.74 -6.09 -14.32
C SER A 260 6.94 -7.60 -14.48
N THR A 261 7.88 -7.98 -15.34
CA THR A 261 8.13 -9.40 -15.59
C THR A 261 8.91 -10.00 -14.43
N GLN A 262 8.20 -10.58 -13.46
CA GLN A 262 8.76 -11.64 -12.62
C GLN A 262 9.34 -12.70 -13.58
N LYS A 263 10.67 -12.82 -13.68
CA LYS A 263 11.35 -13.85 -14.47
C LYS A 263 11.22 -15.21 -13.78
N PHE A 264 10.01 -15.78 -13.70
CA PHE A 264 9.78 -17.08 -13.07
C PHE A 264 10.85 -18.09 -13.50
N CYS A 265 11.52 -18.66 -12.49
CA CYS A 265 12.63 -19.59 -12.68
C CYS A 265 12.20 -20.73 -13.63
N ARG A 266 13.03 -21.02 -14.65
CA ARG A 266 12.73 -22.08 -15.61
C ARG A 266 12.85 -23.44 -14.93
N CYS A 267 11.71 -24.12 -14.83
CA CYS A 267 11.51 -25.53 -14.48
C CYS A 267 11.77 -25.89 -13.00
N TYR A 268 10.68 -26.20 -12.29
CA TYR A 268 10.60 -26.85 -10.96
C TYR A 268 10.94 -26.02 -9.71
N CYS A 269 10.95 -24.69 -9.80
CA CYS A 269 11.20 -23.82 -8.67
C CYS A 269 9.96 -22.94 -8.38
N THR A 270 9.48 -22.92 -7.13
CA THR A 270 8.39 -22.05 -6.64
C THR A 270 8.84 -20.61 -6.39
N HIS A 271 10.12 -20.29 -6.58
CA HIS A 271 10.62 -18.94 -6.37
C HIS A 271 10.23 -18.02 -7.52
N VAL A 272 9.45 -17.01 -7.17
CA VAL A 272 9.30 -15.78 -7.93
C VAL A 272 10.66 -15.11 -7.93
N THR A 273 11.32 -14.96 -9.09
CA THR A 273 12.51 -14.12 -9.13
C THR A 273 12.06 -12.69 -8.85
N THR A 274 12.42 -12.20 -7.68
CA THR A 274 12.24 -10.81 -7.26
C THR A 274 12.92 -9.90 -8.28
N TYR A 275 12.18 -8.94 -8.83
CA TYR A 275 12.76 -7.88 -9.64
C TYR A 275 13.77 -7.14 -8.76
N GLU A 276 14.92 -6.79 -9.33
CA GLU A 276 15.90 -5.96 -8.62
C GLU A 276 15.33 -4.54 -8.55
N GLU A 277 15.17 -4.01 -7.34
CA GLU A 277 14.57 -2.69 -7.09
C GLU A 277 15.30 -1.56 -7.85
N SER A 278 16.58 -1.78 -8.17
CA SER A 278 17.44 -0.92 -8.98
C SER A 278 16.96 -0.68 -10.42
N ASN A 279 16.10 -1.57 -10.95
CA ASN A 279 15.57 -1.46 -12.31
C ASN A 279 14.22 -0.71 -12.39
N TYR A 280 13.69 -0.26 -11.26
CA TYR A 280 12.46 0.52 -11.24
C TYR A 280 12.73 1.98 -11.60
N SER A 281 11.81 2.57 -12.37
CA SER A 281 11.77 4.02 -12.55
C SER A 281 11.56 4.73 -11.22
N LEU A 282 12.06 5.96 -11.11
CA LEU A 282 11.98 6.77 -9.88
C LEU A 282 10.52 7.08 -9.53
N SER A 283 9.69 7.38 -10.52
CA SER A 283 8.25 7.58 -10.31
C SER A 283 7.58 6.31 -9.77
N TYR A 284 7.90 5.14 -10.31
CA TYR A 284 7.32 3.88 -9.82
C TYR A 284 7.79 3.56 -8.40
N GLN A 285 9.10 3.72 -8.11
CA GLN A 285 9.64 3.57 -6.76
C GLN A 285 8.96 4.50 -5.77
N PHE A 286 8.74 5.76 -6.14
CA PHE A 286 8.04 6.71 -5.30
C PHE A 286 6.62 6.25 -4.98
N ILE A 287 5.84 5.84 -6.00
CA ILE A 287 4.48 5.33 -5.80
C ILE A 287 4.48 4.12 -4.87
N LEU A 288 5.36 3.15 -5.09
CA LEU A 288 5.44 1.97 -4.24
C LEU A 288 5.81 2.33 -2.80
N ASN A 289 6.77 3.23 -2.60
CA ASN A 289 7.21 3.66 -1.26
C ASN A 289 6.12 4.45 -0.52
N LEU A 290 5.40 5.33 -1.23
CA LEU A 290 4.28 6.09 -0.69
C LEU A 290 3.21 5.16 -0.13
N PHE A 291 2.77 4.19 -0.94
CA PHE A 291 1.73 3.24 -0.52
C PHE A 291 2.23 2.21 0.50
N SER A 292 3.49 1.79 0.41
CA SER A 292 4.09 0.87 1.38
C SER A 292 4.19 1.52 2.76
N PHE A 293 4.50 2.81 2.81
CA PHE A 293 4.45 3.60 4.05
C PHE A 293 3.04 3.71 4.62
N LEU A 294 2.05 4.03 3.77
CA LEU A 294 0.64 4.11 4.19
C LEU A 294 0.16 2.80 4.83
N LEU A 295 0.44 1.67 4.19
CA LEU A 295 0.04 0.35 4.66
C LEU A 295 0.97 -0.26 5.72
N ARG A 296 2.14 0.36 5.96
CA ARG A 296 3.21 -0.15 6.85
C ARG A 296 3.70 -1.54 6.45
N ILE A 297 3.85 -1.76 5.14
CA ILE A 297 4.35 -3.01 4.56
C ILE A 297 5.69 -2.79 3.87
N LYS A 298 6.36 -3.90 3.52
CA LYS A 298 7.56 -3.84 2.69
C LYS A 298 7.19 -3.56 1.23
N THR A 299 8.00 -2.74 0.57
CA THR A 299 7.84 -2.38 -0.85
C THR A 299 7.82 -3.59 -1.78
N SER A 300 8.61 -4.62 -1.46
CA SER A 300 8.64 -5.89 -2.20
C SER A 300 7.28 -6.61 -2.22
N LEU A 301 6.58 -6.65 -1.08
CA LEU A 301 5.27 -7.31 -0.96
C LEU A 301 4.22 -6.60 -1.83
N LEU A 302 4.25 -5.26 -1.83
CA LEU A 302 3.33 -4.49 -2.67
C LEU A 302 3.60 -4.76 -4.15
N HIS A 303 4.88 -4.78 -4.56
CA HIS A 303 5.26 -5.08 -5.93
C HIS A 303 4.84 -6.51 -6.38
N GLU A 304 4.94 -7.48 -5.47
CA GLU A 304 4.47 -8.85 -5.72
C GLU A 304 2.96 -8.87 -6.04
N GLU A 305 2.15 -8.18 -5.23
CA GLU A 305 0.70 -8.07 -5.47
C GLU A 305 0.40 -7.31 -6.78
N VAL A 306 1.10 -6.21 -7.08
CA VAL A 306 0.98 -5.50 -8.37
C VAL A 306 1.24 -6.44 -9.54
N SER A 307 2.27 -7.28 -9.45
CA SER A 307 2.60 -8.26 -10.48
C SER A 307 1.53 -9.34 -10.65
N LEU A 308 0.85 -9.73 -9.57
CA LEU A 308 -0.28 -10.67 -9.63
C LEU A 308 -1.49 -10.05 -10.33
N VAL A 309 -1.82 -8.79 -10.02
CA VAL A 309 -2.88 -8.04 -10.71
C VAL A 309 -2.58 -7.90 -12.20
N GLU A 310 -1.34 -7.52 -12.56
CA GLU A 310 -0.91 -7.41 -13.96
C GLU A 310 -1.02 -8.75 -14.70
N LYS A 311 -0.67 -9.85 -14.04
CA LYS A 311 -0.74 -11.18 -14.64
C LYS A 311 -2.17 -11.59 -15.00
N GLU A 312 -3.13 -11.33 -14.12
CA GLU A 312 -4.55 -11.60 -14.42
C GLU A 312 -5.09 -10.65 -15.49
N LEU A 313 -4.74 -9.36 -15.41
CA LEU A 313 -5.16 -8.36 -16.41
C LEU A 313 -4.62 -8.69 -17.82
N PHE A 314 -3.36 -9.11 -17.92
CA PHE A 314 -2.69 -9.43 -19.19
C PHE A 314 -2.59 -10.94 -19.48
N LYS A 315 -3.44 -11.76 -18.85
CA LYS A 315 -3.44 -13.23 -18.98
C LYS A 315 -3.43 -13.70 -20.44
N LYS A 316 -4.13 -12.99 -21.33
CA LYS A 316 -4.13 -13.24 -22.78
C LYS A 316 -2.72 -13.16 -23.38
N LYS A 317 -1.93 -12.12 -23.06
CA LYS A 317 -0.53 -11.97 -23.53
C LYS A 317 0.37 -13.10 -23.02
N TYR A 318 0.24 -13.50 -21.76
CA TYR A 318 1.00 -14.62 -21.19
C TYR A 318 0.61 -15.99 -21.77
N SER A 319 -0.66 -16.19 -22.12
CA SER A 319 -1.16 -17.45 -22.68
C SER A 319 -0.69 -17.69 -24.12
N VAL A 320 -0.57 -16.63 -24.93
CA VAL A 320 -0.08 -16.70 -26.32
C VAL A 320 1.40 -17.11 -26.38
N THR A 321 2.24 -16.61 -25.46
CA THR A 321 3.66 -16.98 -25.37
C THR A 321 3.85 -18.46 -25.04
N LYS A 322 2.96 -19.04 -24.22
CA LYS A 322 2.96 -20.49 -23.91
C LYS A 322 2.52 -21.38 -25.08
N LYS A 323 1.67 -20.89 -25.99
CA LYS A 323 1.28 -21.65 -27.20
C LYS A 323 2.40 -21.69 -28.25
N LYS A 324 3.18 -20.60 -28.39
CA LYS A 324 4.31 -20.56 -29.34
C LYS A 324 5.47 -21.50 -29.00
N SER A 325 5.58 -22.00 -27.77
CA SER A 325 6.64 -22.95 -27.37
C SER A 325 6.27 -24.43 -27.54
N LYS A 326 5.05 -24.76 -27.98
CA LYS A 326 4.57 -26.15 -28.16
C LYS A 326 4.43 -26.59 -29.62
N SER A 327 5.03 -25.92 -30.60
CA SER A 327 5.21 -26.50 -31.95
C SER A 327 6.40 -27.47 -31.97
N LYS A 328 6.19 -28.67 -31.41
CA LYS A 328 7.12 -29.79 -31.59
C LYS A 328 7.23 -30.10 -33.09
N LYS A 329 8.47 -30.04 -33.59
CA LYS A 329 8.91 -30.57 -34.88
C LYS A 329 8.29 -31.94 -35.14
N VAL A 330 7.47 -32.04 -36.18
CA VAL A 330 7.15 -33.32 -36.82
C VAL A 330 8.45 -33.80 -37.47
N ARG A 331 9.06 -34.85 -36.93
CA ARG A 331 10.09 -35.62 -37.64
C ARG A 331 9.39 -36.29 -38.83
N ARG A 332 9.83 -35.98 -40.05
CA ARG A 332 9.52 -36.78 -41.23
C ARG A 332 10.42 -38.02 -41.22
N TYR A 333 9.82 -39.14 -41.58
CA TYR A 333 10.41 -40.47 -41.68
C TYR A 333 11.56 -40.52 -42.66
#